data_AF-A0A538QSL9-F1
#
_entry.id   AF-A0A538QSL9-F1
#
_cell.length_a   1.000
_cell.length_b   1.000
_cell.length_c   1.000
_cell.angle_alpha   90.00
_cell.angle_beta   90.00
_cell.angle_gamma   90.00
#
_symmetry.space_group_name_H-M   'P 1'
#
loop_
_entity.id
_entity.type
_entity.pdbx_description
1 polymer ?
#
loop_
_entity_poly.entity_id
_entity_poly.type
_entity_poly.pdbx_seq_one_letter_code
_entity_poly.pdbx_strand_id
1 'polypeptide(L)'
;MEIVDPSTVRVVTKKPWPVFISHMALRQASMYPPKEYAGKDTAAISKNPIGTGPYKFVRWAKDEEIVMEANDTYWAGAPKIKTVVF
;
A
#
# COMPACT_ATOMS: atom_id res chain seq x y z
N MET A 1 -1.72 10.38 16.32
CA MET A 1 -2.49 10.56 15.07
C MET A 1 -3.94 10.69 15.49
N GLU A 2 -4.60 11.72 14.99
CA GLU A 2 -5.99 12.05 15.32
C GLU A 2 -6.78 12.02 14.03
N ILE A 3 -7.95 11.39 14.06
CA ILE A 3 -8.92 11.43 12.96
C ILE A 3 -9.77 12.67 13.21
N VAL A 4 -9.66 13.66 12.32
CA VAL A 4 -10.44 14.91 12.43
C VAL A 4 -11.80 14.71 11.76
N ASP A 5 -11.81 14.09 10.58
CA ASP A 5 -13.00 13.71 9.82
C ASP A 5 -12.66 12.55 8.84
N PRO A 6 -13.61 12.01 8.05
CA PRO A 6 -13.36 10.86 7.17
C PRO A 6 -12.26 11.05 6.10
N SER A 7 -11.88 12.29 5.78
CA SER A 7 -10.86 12.63 4.78
C SER A 7 -9.69 13.44 5.36
N THR A 8 -9.71 13.76 6.65
CA THR A 8 -8.69 14.57 7.32
C THR A 8 -8.07 13.83 8.48
N VAL A 9 -6.73 13.70 8.44
CA VAL A 9 -5.93 13.13 9.52
C VAL A 9 -4.92 14.17 10.01
N ARG A 10 -4.80 14.30 11.32
CA ARG A 10 -3.75 15.12 11.95
C ARG A 10 -2.66 14.22 12.55
N VAL A 11 -1.41 14.47 12.17
CA VAL A 11 -0.24 13.83 12.76
C VAL A 11 0.50 14.83 13.64
N VAL A 12 0.59 14.52 14.93
CA VAL A 12 1.33 15.31 15.92
C VAL A 12 2.59 14.55 16.30
N THR A 13 3.76 15.15 16.08
CA THR A 13 5.05 14.57 16.46
C THR A 13 5.43 15.03 17.87
N LYS A 14 6.18 14.20 18.61
CA LYS A 14 6.61 14.54 20.00
C LYS A 14 7.57 15.73 20.07
N LYS A 15 8.33 15.95 19.00
CA LYS A 15 9.32 17.03 18.83
C LYS A 15 9.28 17.48 17.37
N PRO A 16 9.83 18.67 17.03
CA PRO A 16 10.02 19.06 15.64
C PRO A 16 10.76 17.97 14.86
N TRP A 17 10.18 17.52 13.74
CA TRP A 17 10.75 16.46 12.90
C TRP A 17 10.76 16.90 11.43
N PRO A 18 11.82 17.58 10.97
CA PRO A 18 11.85 18.21 9.64
C PRO A 18 11.70 17.23 8.48
N VAL A 19 12.18 16.00 8.63
CA VAL A 19 12.15 14.97 7.57
C VAL A 19 10.86 14.15 7.56
N PHE A 20 9.87 14.49 8.40
CA PHE A 20 8.61 13.76 8.51
C PHE A 20 7.92 13.61 7.14
N ILE A 21 7.80 14.69 6.39
CA ILE A 21 7.14 14.68 5.07
C ILE A 21 7.85 13.75 4.09
N SER A 22 9.18 13.80 4.04
CA SER A 22 9.96 12.90 3.17
C SER A 22 9.82 11.44 3.57
N HIS A 23 9.75 11.14 4.87
CA HIS A 23 9.51 9.77 5.34
C HIS A 23 8.12 9.24 4.98
N MET A 24 7.10 10.11 4.93
CA MET A 24 5.76 9.71 4.51
C MET A 24 5.67 9.34 3.02
N ALA A 25 6.69 9.69 2.21
CA ALA A 25 6.79 9.27 0.81
C ALA A 25 7.52 7.92 0.62
N LEU A 26 8.09 7.34 1.69
CA LEU A 26 8.78 6.06 1.60
C LEU A 26 7.80 4.89 1.57
N ARG A 27 8.23 3.75 1.01
CA ARG A 27 7.43 2.51 0.92
C ARG A 27 6.89 2.05 2.28
N GLN A 28 7.64 2.26 3.35
CA GLN A 28 7.28 1.91 4.72
C GLN A 28 6.03 2.65 5.23
N ALA A 29 5.71 3.80 4.63
CA ALA A 29 4.54 4.60 4.94
C ALA A 29 3.33 4.28 4.03
N SER A 30 3.36 3.17 3.28
CA SER A 30 2.24 2.74 2.45
C SER A 30 0.98 2.50 3.28
N MET A 31 -0.18 2.85 2.72
CA MET A 31 -1.47 2.67 3.39
C MET A 31 -1.98 1.25 3.27
N TYR A 32 -2.45 0.70 4.39
CA TYR A 32 -3.01 -0.63 4.46
C TYR A 32 -4.51 -0.59 4.75
N PRO A 33 -5.28 -1.55 4.21
CA PRO A 33 -6.70 -1.65 4.48
C PRO A 33 -6.93 -2.19 5.90
N PRO A 34 -7.52 -1.40 6.82
CA PRO A 34 -7.51 -1.72 8.25
C PRO A 34 -8.35 -2.94 8.60
N LYS A 35 -9.45 -3.20 7.88
CA LYS A 35 -10.37 -4.32 8.18
C LYS A 35 -9.76 -5.67 7.80
N GLU A 36 -9.13 -5.72 6.65
CA GLU A 36 -8.58 -6.93 6.05
C GLU A 36 -7.31 -7.38 6.78
N TYR A 37 -6.58 -6.43 7.38
CA TYR A 37 -5.30 -6.67 8.05
C TYR A 37 -5.39 -6.67 9.58
N ALA A 38 -6.57 -6.39 10.15
CA ALA A 38 -6.79 -6.49 11.58
C ALA A 38 -6.41 -7.89 12.10
N GLY A 39 -5.51 -7.94 13.09
CA GLY A 39 -5.07 -9.18 13.73
C GLY A 39 -4.12 -10.06 12.89
N LYS A 40 -3.71 -9.63 11.70
CA LYS A 40 -2.73 -10.35 10.87
C LYS A 40 -1.31 -9.88 11.15
N ASP A 41 -0.36 -10.80 11.11
CA ASP A 41 1.06 -10.47 11.16
C ASP A 41 1.60 -10.03 9.79
N THR A 42 2.84 -9.55 9.78
CA THR A 42 3.50 -9.08 8.57
C THR A 42 3.71 -10.19 7.54
N ALA A 43 3.87 -11.44 7.97
CA ALA A 43 4.05 -12.58 7.08
C ALA A 43 2.75 -12.92 6.33
N ALA A 44 1.61 -12.90 7.01
CA ALA A 44 0.29 -13.08 6.42
C ALA A 44 -0.05 -11.96 5.44
N ILE A 45 0.28 -10.71 5.80
CA ILE A 45 0.10 -9.54 4.92
C ILE A 45 0.97 -9.68 3.66
N SER A 46 2.24 -10.06 3.81
CA SER A 46 3.18 -10.17 2.69
C SER A 46 2.80 -11.25 1.68
N LYS A 47 2.09 -12.30 2.10
CA LYS A 47 1.60 -13.36 1.20
C LYS A 47 0.42 -12.92 0.34
N ASN A 48 -0.39 -11.97 0.81
CA ASN A 48 -1.55 -11.45 0.09
C ASN A 48 -1.62 -9.92 0.24
N PRO A 49 -0.72 -9.19 -0.44
CA PRO A 49 -0.67 -7.74 -0.33
C PRO A 49 -1.91 -7.11 -0.99
N ILE A 50 -2.56 -6.20 -0.26
CA ILE A 50 -3.72 -5.43 -0.66
C ILE A 50 -3.36 -3.97 -0.44
N GLY A 51 -3.59 -3.15 -1.46
CA GLY A 51 -3.33 -1.72 -1.42
C GLY A 51 -4.11 -0.98 -2.48
N THR A 52 -3.85 0.32 -2.60
CA THR A 52 -4.55 1.23 -3.51
C THR A 52 -3.76 1.53 -4.79
N GLY A 53 -2.71 0.74 -5.06
CA GLY A 53 -1.76 0.96 -6.16
C GLY A 53 -2.30 0.62 -7.55
N PRO A 54 -1.48 0.88 -8.60
CA PRO A 54 -1.87 0.67 -9.99
C PRO A 54 -1.95 -0.80 -10.41
N TYR A 55 -1.38 -1.73 -9.63
CA TYR A 55 -1.40 -3.16 -9.91
C TYR A 55 -1.90 -3.94 -8.70
N LYS A 56 -2.64 -5.02 -8.97
CA LYS A 56 -3.12 -6.00 -8.00
C LYS A 56 -2.22 -7.23 -8.04
N PHE A 57 -1.89 -7.76 -6.86
CA PHE A 57 -1.15 -9.02 -6.75
C PHE A 57 -2.03 -10.19 -7.20
N VAL A 58 -1.50 -11.05 -8.07
CA VAL A 58 -2.19 -12.25 -8.55
C VAL A 58 -1.59 -13.49 -7.91
N ARG A 59 -0.27 -13.70 -8.06
CA ARG A 59 0.43 -14.85 -7.48
C ARG A 59 1.93 -14.61 -7.37
N TRP A 60 2.55 -15.40 -6.50
CA TRP A 60 3.99 -15.51 -6.37
C TRP A 60 4.38 -16.98 -6.34
N ALA A 61 5.17 -17.40 -7.33
CA ALA A 61 5.92 -18.64 -7.30
C ALA A 61 7.35 -18.30 -6.87
N LYS A 62 7.72 -18.75 -5.66
CA LYS A 62 9.03 -18.41 -5.08
C LYS A 62 10.15 -18.88 -6.01
N ASP A 63 11.13 -18.02 -6.23
CA ASP A 63 12.30 -18.25 -7.09
C ASP A 63 11.98 -18.45 -8.59
N GLU A 64 10.72 -18.20 -9.00
CA GLU A 64 10.27 -18.36 -10.38
C GLU A 64 9.66 -17.05 -10.92
N GLU A 65 8.53 -16.60 -10.37
CA GLU A 65 7.87 -15.40 -10.87
C GLU A 65 6.92 -14.72 -9.88
N ILE A 66 6.72 -13.42 -10.08
CA ILE A 66 5.63 -12.65 -9.46
C ILE A 66 4.72 -12.10 -10.56
N VAL A 67 3.44 -12.45 -10.51
CA VAL A 67 2.43 -11.98 -11.46
C VAL A 67 1.55 -10.93 -10.81
N MET A 68 1.36 -9.82 -11.51
CA MET A 68 0.44 -8.74 -11.14
C MET A 68 -0.42 -8.32 -12.33
N GLU A 69 -1.65 -7.93 -12.04
CA GLU A 69 -2.61 -7.45 -13.04
C GLU A 69 -2.91 -5.95 -12.83
N ALA A 70 -3.26 -5.25 -13.90
CA ALA A 70 -3.65 -3.84 -13.81
C ALA A 70 -4.87 -3.67 -12.89
N ASN A 71 -4.83 -2.63 -12.06
CA ASN A 71 -5.99 -2.13 -11.33
C ASN A 71 -6.77 -1.19 -12.25
N ASP A 72 -7.81 -1.73 -12.91
CA ASP A 72 -8.64 -0.94 -13.84
C ASP A 72 -9.39 0.22 -13.14
N THR A 73 -9.55 0.16 -11.82
CA THR A 73 -10.16 1.21 -10.99
C THR A 73 -9.12 2.10 -10.28
N TYR A 74 -7.87 2.09 -10.72
CA TYR A 74 -6.83 2.92 -10.12
C TYR A 74 -7.18 4.41 -10.23
N TRP A 75 -7.07 5.13 -9.11
CA TRP A 75 -7.56 6.51 -8.97
C TRP A 75 -6.83 7.52 -9.87
N ALA A 76 -5.62 7.21 -10.34
CA ALA A 76 -4.88 8.04 -11.30
C ALA A 76 -4.94 7.53 -12.75
N GLY A 77 -5.86 6.60 -13.04
CA GLY A 77 -6.07 6.01 -14.37
C GLY A 77 -5.40 4.64 -14.54
N ALA A 78 -6.11 3.73 -15.20
CA ALA A 78 -5.66 2.34 -15.37
C ALA A 78 -4.33 2.24 -16.14
N PRO A 79 -3.40 1.37 -15.73
CA PRO A 79 -2.20 1.08 -16.52
C PRO A 79 -2.53 0.56 -17.92
N LYS A 80 -1.71 0.96 -18.90
CA LYS A 80 -1.80 0.45 -20.29
C LYS A 80 -1.33 -1.01 -20.39
N ILE A 81 -0.38 -1.40 -19.55
CA ILE A 81 0.13 -2.77 -19.46
C ILE A 81 -0.82 -3.54 -18.54
N LYS A 82 -1.47 -4.59 -19.08
CA LYS A 82 -2.48 -5.36 -18.33
C LYS A 82 -1.90 -6.37 -17.37
N THR A 83 -0.72 -6.91 -17.66
CA THR A 83 -0.07 -7.92 -16.83
C THR A 83 1.41 -7.63 -16.76
N VAL A 84 1.96 -7.72 -15.55
CA VAL A 84 3.40 -7.62 -15.28
C VAL A 84 3.84 -8.94 -14.66
N VAL A 85 4.90 -9.52 -15.22
CA VAL A 85 5.55 -10.72 -14.72
C VAL A 85 7.01 -10.36 -14.45
N PHE A 86 7.44 -10.56 -13.21
CA PHE A 86 8.83 -10.42 -12.77
C PHE A 86 9.47 -11.78 -12.58
#